data_AF-A0A7X8WWZ9-F1
#
_entry.id   AF-A0A7X8WWZ9-F1
#
_cell.length_a   1.000
_cell.length_b   1.000
_cell.length_c   1.000
_cell.angle_alpha   90.00
_cell.angle_beta   90.00
_cell.angle_gamma   90.00
#
_symmetry.space_group_name_H-M   'P 1'
#
loop_
_entity.id
_entity.type
_entity.pdbx_description
1 polymer ?
#
loop_
_entity_poly.entity_id
_entity_poly.type
_entity_poly.pdbx_seq_one_letter_code
_entity_poly.pdbx_strand_id
1 'polypeptide(L)'
;KFGPREDFLQKWTHPLEEYTFIKTIVRTRLVDSEKSVNSIKLIASDSEDNLKKIDIKIELVNMAGQYLVSNMEIEKIVPITHRDPLSPLNHRVYTCIYKVDCFEKIKNALENYEFIYISGEFDNGICYKWFKNCNPLEYGIDISKNIYGEFILTPEELIIFSSNLRNLTEISGFIQKGCQKDKLLFKFKTICTIREIYKVITNKAILSDNLINKAYTYIIPAEELQKWRLFCGDSEKASFKVNNNEVIHLSIEKHTIEIIFSDNYAILNLFNTPLETLKGYLSLSNLEIYPLEHILNGQRKNSWPILKLIRQLKKDPLINTYLPLANASTREMANHFELVIT
;
A
#
# COMPACT_ATOMS: atom_id res chain seq x y z
N LYS A 1 18.27 42.79 21.00
CA LYS A 1 18.87 41.94 22.05
C LYS A 1 17.74 41.46 22.95
N PHE A 2 17.47 40.16 22.99
CA PHE A 2 16.28 39.56 23.66
C PHE A 2 16.41 39.38 25.19
N GLY A 3 17.34 40.10 25.86
CA GLY A 3 17.58 39.96 27.30
C GLY A 3 18.45 38.75 27.70
N PRO A 4 18.57 38.45 29.01
CA PRO A 4 19.19 37.25 29.54
C PRO A 4 18.56 35.96 29.00
N ARG A 5 19.35 34.88 28.92
CA ARG A 5 18.90 33.59 28.37
C ARG A 5 17.71 33.02 29.15
N GLU A 6 17.74 33.15 30.48
CA GLU A 6 16.66 32.66 31.34
C GLU A 6 15.34 33.36 31.04
N ASP A 7 15.37 34.69 30.83
CA ASP A 7 14.19 35.49 30.50
C ASP A 7 13.65 35.17 29.10
N PHE A 8 14.54 34.92 28.14
CA PHE A 8 14.15 34.49 26.80
C PHE A 8 13.44 33.14 26.85
N LEU A 9 14.03 32.13 27.50
CA LEU A 9 13.44 30.79 27.57
C LEU A 9 12.10 30.74 28.32
N GLN A 10 11.89 31.61 29.32
CA GLN A 10 10.64 31.66 30.08
C GLN A 10 9.50 32.38 29.35
N LYS A 11 9.81 33.29 28.42
CA LYS A 11 8.82 34.13 27.73
C LYS A 11 8.68 33.82 26.24
N TRP A 12 9.47 32.88 25.74
CA TRP A 12 9.47 32.54 24.33
C TRP A 12 8.31 31.60 24.01
N THR A 13 7.28 32.16 23.38
CA THR A 13 6.24 31.43 22.67
C THR A 13 6.66 31.30 21.21
N HIS A 14 6.92 30.09 20.73
CA HIS A 14 7.27 29.90 19.31
C HIS A 14 5.99 30.02 18.47
N PRO A 15 5.99 30.77 17.35
CA PRO A 15 4.85 30.82 16.43
C PRO A 15 4.36 29.47 15.86
N LEU A 16 5.08 28.39 16.15
CA LEU A 16 4.78 27.03 15.67
C LEU A 16 4.35 26.09 16.81
N GLU A 17 4.23 26.61 18.04
CA GLU A 17 3.88 25.83 19.23
C GLU A 17 2.45 25.27 19.15
N GLU A 18 1.55 25.96 18.45
CA GLU A 18 0.17 25.52 18.23
C GLU A 18 0.02 24.49 17.09
N TYR A 19 1.13 24.09 16.46
CA TYR A 19 1.10 23.20 15.30
C TYR A 19 1.56 21.79 15.65
N THR A 20 0.80 20.80 15.18
CA THR A 20 1.22 19.40 15.19
C THR A 20 1.98 19.08 13.90
N PHE A 21 3.27 18.75 14.00
CA PHE A 21 4.09 18.43 12.83
C PHE A 21 3.83 17.02 12.32
N ILE A 22 3.49 16.91 11.04
CA ILE A 22 3.15 15.65 10.36
C ILE A 22 4.33 15.15 9.55
N LYS A 23 5.01 16.05 8.82
CA LYS A 23 6.10 15.70 7.91
C LYS A 23 7.10 16.82 7.78
N THR A 24 8.38 16.45 7.74
CA THR A 24 9.51 17.36 7.52
C THR A 24 10.27 16.96 6.26
N ILE A 25 10.51 17.93 5.38
CA ILE A 25 11.33 17.75 4.17
C ILE A 25 12.48 18.74 4.25
N VAL A 26 13.70 18.22 4.43
CA VAL A 26 14.91 19.05 4.50
C VAL A 26 15.62 19.02 3.17
N ARG A 27 16.00 20.20 2.67
CA ARG A 27 16.90 20.36 1.52
C ARG A 27 18.08 21.22 1.97
N THR A 28 19.26 20.61 1.99
CA THR A 28 20.50 21.29 2.33
C THR A 28 21.17 21.77 1.06
N ARG A 29 21.60 23.04 1.06
CA ARG A 29 22.49 23.59 0.05
C ARG A 29 23.75 24.09 0.76
N LEU A 30 24.87 23.44 0.49
CA LEU A 30 26.17 23.99 0.87
C LEU A 30 26.45 25.22 0.01
N VAL A 31 26.76 26.35 0.63
CA VAL A 31 27.13 27.58 -0.08
C VAL A 31 28.65 27.62 -0.23
N ASP A 32 29.38 27.32 0.84
CA ASP A 32 30.83 27.13 0.88
C ASP A 32 31.22 26.25 2.11
N SER A 33 32.52 26.09 2.40
CA SER A 33 33.00 25.29 3.54
C SER A 33 32.65 25.86 4.92
N GLU A 34 32.27 27.13 4.97
CA GLU A 34 31.98 27.88 6.20
C GLU A 34 30.47 28.14 6.38
N LYS A 35 29.67 28.02 5.32
CA LYS A 35 28.24 28.37 5.32
C LYS A 35 27.39 27.34 4.59
N SER A 36 26.28 26.99 5.22
CA SER A 36 25.24 26.17 4.60
C SER A 36 23.87 26.81 4.79
N VAL A 37 23.00 26.65 3.80
CA VAL A 37 21.61 27.11 3.88
C VAL A 37 20.71 25.89 3.72
N ASN A 38 19.86 25.67 4.72
CA ASN A 38 18.89 24.60 4.76
C ASN A 38 17.51 25.19 4.51
N SER A 39 16.83 24.73 3.46
CA SER A 39 15.41 24.97 3.25
C SER A 39 14.64 23.78 3.80
N ILE A 40 13.81 24.02 4.80
CA ILE A 40 12.98 23.03 5.48
C ILE A 40 11.54 23.32 5.12
N LYS A 41 10.81 22.29 4.68
CA LYS A 41 9.36 22.36 4.49
C LYS A 41 8.69 21.46 5.51
N LEU A 42 7.83 22.05 6.34
CA LEU A 42 6.99 21.32 7.27
C LEU A 42 5.57 21.22 6.70
N ILE A 43 4.96 20.05 6.87
CA ILE A 43 3.52 19.84 6.76
C ILE A 43 3.03 19.70 8.20
N ALA A 44 2.10 20.57 8.60
CA ALA A 44 1.62 20.63 9.97
C ALA A 44 0.10 20.80 10.01
N SER A 45 -0.52 20.42 11.12
CA SER A 45 -1.93 20.70 11.43
C SER A 45 -1.98 21.83 12.46
N ASP A 46 -2.90 22.79 12.31
CA ASP A 46 -3.24 23.71 13.40
C ASP A 46 -4.22 23.07 14.40
N SER A 47 -4.61 23.80 15.44
CA SER A 47 -5.54 23.34 16.49
C SER A 47 -6.96 23.06 16.00
N GLU A 48 -7.31 23.48 14.78
CA GLU A 48 -8.59 23.22 14.12
C GLU A 48 -8.47 22.12 13.04
N ASP A 49 -7.38 21.35 13.06
CA ASP A 49 -7.05 20.31 12.07
C ASP A 49 -6.88 20.80 10.62
N ASN A 50 -6.61 22.09 10.40
CA ASN A 50 -6.31 22.58 9.07
C ASN A 50 -4.83 22.36 8.74
N LEU A 51 -4.60 21.63 7.64
CA LEU A 51 -3.27 21.39 7.12
C LEU A 51 -2.62 22.69 6.58
N LYS A 52 -1.40 22.97 7.02
CA LYS A 52 -0.54 24.04 6.49
C LYS A 52 0.81 23.49 6.01
N LYS A 53 1.35 24.19 5.01
CA LYS A 53 2.74 24.08 4.58
C LYS A 53 3.51 25.26 5.14
N ILE A 54 4.60 24.98 5.86
CA ILE A 54 5.45 25.97 6.50
C ILE A 54 6.83 25.86 5.88
N ASP A 55 7.24 26.88 5.13
CA ASP A 55 8.56 26.98 4.51
C ASP A 55 9.48 27.73 5.48
N ILE A 56 10.57 27.10 5.90
CA ILE A 56 11.56 27.60 6.86
C ILE A 56 12.93 27.62 6.19
N LYS A 57 13.68 28.70 6.39
CA LYS A 57 15.08 28.80 6.01
C LYS A 57 15.95 28.83 7.27
N ILE A 58 16.94 27.94 7.32
CA ILE A 58 17.94 27.91 8.39
C ILE A 58 19.31 28.15 7.77
N GLU A 59 20.03 29.15 8.25
CA GLU A 59 21.41 29.43 7.87
C GLU A 59 22.32 28.88 8.96
N LEU A 60 23.30 28.06 8.55
CA LEU A 60 24.31 27.52 9.45
C LEU A 60 25.67 28.08 9.08
N VAL A 61 26.47 28.39 10.11
CA VAL A 61 27.86 28.83 9.96
C VAL A 61 28.77 27.85 10.70
N ASN A 62 29.86 27.44 10.05
CA ASN A 62 30.88 26.60 10.63
C ASN A 62 31.80 27.43 11.52
N MET A 63 31.79 27.14 12.81
CA MET A 63 32.70 27.75 13.79
C MET A 63 33.46 26.63 14.49
N ALA A 64 34.79 26.65 14.37
CA ALA A 64 35.69 25.65 14.96
C ALA A 64 35.32 24.18 14.62
N GLY A 65 34.89 23.93 13.38
CA GLY A 65 34.53 22.58 12.92
C GLY A 65 33.11 22.15 13.27
N GLN A 66 32.29 23.03 13.84
CA GLN A 66 30.90 22.77 14.19
C GLN A 66 29.95 23.72 13.47
N TYR A 67 28.91 23.20 12.84
CA TYR A 67 27.85 24.02 12.24
C TYR A 67 26.86 24.49 13.31
N LEU A 68 26.76 25.81 13.48
CA LEU A 68 25.84 26.46 14.40
C LEU A 68 24.77 27.23 13.63
N VAL A 69 23.55 27.29 14.17
CA VAL A 69 22.46 28.09 13.58
C VAL A 69 22.78 29.57 13.76
N SER A 70 23.02 30.29 12.65
CA SER A 70 23.22 31.73 12.66
C SER A 70 21.92 32.51 12.45
N ASN A 71 21.00 31.95 11.66
CA ASN A 71 19.70 32.55 11.40
C ASN A 71 18.65 31.47 11.13
N MET A 72 17.41 31.75 11.52
CA MET A 72 16.24 30.93 11.22
C MET A 72 15.06 31.86 10.90
N GLU A 73 14.44 31.64 9.75
CA GLU A 73 13.34 32.45 9.25
C GLU A 73 12.19 31.55 8.79
N ILE A 74 10.97 31.89 9.19
CA ILE A 74 9.75 31.31 8.59
C ILE A 74 9.43 32.15 7.37
N GLU A 75 9.75 31.65 6.18
CA GLU A 75 9.55 32.37 4.93
C GLU A 75 8.06 32.48 4.58
N LYS A 76 7.30 31.40 4.83
CA LYS A 76 5.89 31.34 4.44
C LYS A 76 5.09 30.29 5.21
N ILE A 77 3.83 30.61 5.52
CA ILE A 77 2.80 29.66 5.96
C ILE A 77 1.66 29.70 4.95
N VAL A 78 1.29 28.55 4.38
CA VAL A 78 0.24 28.45 3.35
C VAL A 78 -0.72 27.33 3.69
N PRO A 79 -2.04 27.52 3.58
CA PRO A 79 -2.99 26.43 3.71
C PRO A 79 -2.78 25.37 2.61
N ILE A 80 -2.81 24.10 3.00
CA ILE A 80 -2.79 22.96 2.09
C ILE A 80 -4.23 22.60 1.78
N THR A 81 -4.64 22.87 0.55
CA THR A 81 -6.00 22.51 0.10
C THR A 81 -6.06 21.04 -0.28
N HIS A 82 -7.29 20.53 -0.48
CA HIS A 82 -7.51 19.16 -0.94
C HIS A 82 -6.88 18.84 -2.30
N ARG A 83 -6.55 19.84 -3.13
CA ARG A 83 -5.90 19.65 -4.44
C ARG A 83 -4.37 19.73 -4.37
N ASP A 84 -3.83 20.11 -3.21
CA ASP A 84 -2.40 20.31 -3.06
C ASP A 84 -1.65 18.97 -3.14
N PRO A 85 -0.59 18.84 -3.95
CA PRO A 85 0.19 17.61 -4.05
C PRO A 85 0.90 17.21 -2.74
N LEU A 86 1.07 18.13 -1.80
CA LEU A 86 1.63 17.88 -0.47
C LEU A 86 0.59 17.44 0.55
N SER A 87 -0.70 17.41 0.19
CA SER A 87 -1.73 16.85 1.05
C SER A 87 -1.42 15.38 1.33
N PRO A 88 -1.33 14.95 2.61
CA PRO A 88 -1.15 13.55 2.98
C PRO A 88 -2.16 12.62 2.30
N LEU A 89 -3.40 13.10 2.10
CA LEU A 89 -4.48 12.33 1.48
C LEU A 89 -4.28 12.11 -0.02
N ASN A 90 -3.46 12.90 -0.70
CA ASN A 90 -3.23 12.79 -2.14
C ASN A 90 -2.07 11.83 -2.48
N HIS A 91 -1.36 11.30 -1.46
CA HIS A 91 -0.33 10.30 -1.67
C HIS A 91 -0.92 9.01 -2.22
N ARG A 92 -0.23 8.44 -3.21
CA ARG A 92 -0.54 7.14 -3.78
C ARG A 92 0.09 6.04 -2.93
N VAL A 93 -0.69 5.00 -2.67
CA VAL A 93 -0.28 3.82 -1.90
C VAL A 93 -0.64 2.56 -2.68
N TYR A 94 0.15 1.52 -2.48
CA TYR A 94 -0.23 0.19 -2.95
C TYR A 94 -1.35 -0.32 -2.03
N THR A 95 -2.41 -0.85 -2.63
CA THR A 95 -3.62 -1.29 -1.92
C THR A 95 -3.95 -2.73 -2.30
N CYS A 96 -4.30 -3.54 -1.32
CA CYS A 96 -4.78 -4.90 -1.46
C CYS A 96 -6.17 -4.97 -0.81
N ILE A 97 -7.16 -5.47 -1.55
CA ILE A 97 -8.55 -5.54 -1.07
C ILE A 97 -8.98 -7.00 -0.97
N TYR A 98 -9.60 -7.34 0.16
CA TYR A 98 -10.25 -8.61 0.41
C TYR A 98 -11.72 -8.38 0.71
N LYS A 99 -12.60 -9.26 0.23
CA LYS A 99 -13.95 -9.40 0.77
C LYS A 99 -13.88 -10.12 2.11
N VAL A 100 -14.65 -9.63 3.06
CA VAL A 100 -14.81 -10.20 4.40
C VAL A 100 -16.08 -11.05 4.41
N ASP A 101 -15.96 -12.32 4.82
CA ASP A 101 -17.12 -13.18 5.04
C ASP A 101 -17.50 -13.28 6.52
N CYS A 102 -16.63 -12.85 7.44
CA CYS A 102 -16.92 -12.85 8.88
C CYS A 102 -16.11 -11.79 9.61
N PHE A 103 -16.69 -10.60 9.77
CA PHE A 103 -16.08 -9.43 10.41
C PHE A 103 -15.43 -9.74 11.77
N GLU A 104 -16.20 -10.32 12.70
CA GLU A 104 -15.74 -10.57 14.08
C GLU A 104 -14.50 -11.46 14.14
N LYS A 105 -14.39 -12.45 13.25
CA LYS A 105 -13.20 -13.31 13.21
C LYS A 105 -11.97 -12.58 12.73
N ILE A 106 -12.12 -11.69 11.74
CA ILE A 106 -11.00 -10.90 11.22
C ILE A 106 -10.59 -9.83 12.23
N LYS A 107 -11.56 -9.16 12.85
CA LYS A 107 -11.35 -8.23 13.97
C LYS A 107 -10.53 -8.89 15.08
N ASN A 108 -11.02 -10.02 15.60
CA ASN A 108 -10.33 -10.75 16.67
C ASN A 108 -8.93 -11.22 16.23
N ALA A 109 -8.74 -11.63 14.97
CA ALA A 109 -7.42 -12.01 14.48
C ALA A 109 -6.45 -10.83 14.46
N LEU A 110 -6.88 -9.66 13.97
CA LEU A 110 -6.06 -8.44 13.94
C LEU A 110 -5.71 -7.95 15.35
N GLU A 111 -6.68 -7.97 16.27
CA GLU A 111 -6.50 -7.52 17.66
C GLU A 111 -5.59 -8.45 18.49
N ASN A 112 -5.44 -9.72 18.08
CA ASN A 112 -4.53 -10.66 18.74
C ASN A 112 -3.06 -10.50 18.31
N TYR A 113 -2.75 -9.63 17.35
CA TYR A 113 -1.36 -9.37 16.94
C TYR A 113 -0.78 -8.14 17.64
N GLU A 114 0.26 -8.35 18.46
CA GLU A 114 0.88 -7.31 19.32
C GLU A 114 1.47 -6.09 18.56
N PHE A 115 1.66 -6.22 17.25
CA PHE A 115 2.22 -5.16 16.40
C PHE A 115 1.17 -4.44 15.54
N ILE A 116 -0.11 -4.81 15.65
CA ILE A 116 -1.24 -4.18 14.98
C ILE A 116 -2.08 -3.44 16.01
N TYR A 117 -2.23 -2.12 15.85
CA TYR A 117 -2.91 -1.26 16.80
C TYR A 117 -4.15 -0.63 16.20
N ILE A 118 -5.22 -0.52 16.99
CA ILE A 118 -6.38 0.28 16.63
C ILE A 118 -5.96 1.76 16.61
N SER A 119 -6.27 2.43 15.51
CA SER A 119 -5.94 3.85 15.27
C SER A 119 -7.17 4.72 15.08
N GLY A 120 -8.35 4.12 14.96
CA GLY A 120 -9.63 4.80 14.86
C GLY A 120 -10.78 3.81 14.74
N GLU A 121 -11.95 4.20 15.24
CA GLU A 121 -13.19 3.44 15.15
C GLU A 121 -14.28 4.35 14.57
N PHE A 122 -15.16 3.77 13.76
CA PHE A 122 -16.28 4.48 13.14
C PHE A 122 -17.46 3.52 12.98
N ASP A 123 -18.66 4.06 12.72
CA ASP A 123 -19.92 3.29 12.71
C ASP A 123 -19.89 1.99 11.88
N ASN A 124 -19.08 1.96 10.82
CA ASN A 124 -19.03 0.88 9.85
C ASN A 124 -17.66 0.17 9.80
N GLY A 125 -16.78 0.35 10.78
CA GLY A 125 -15.50 -0.32 10.74
C GLY A 125 -14.43 0.21 11.69
N ILE A 126 -13.23 -0.35 11.53
CA ILE A 126 -12.09 -0.11 12.41
C ILE A 126 -10.85 0.12 11.55
N CYS A 127 -10.07 1.15 11.90
CA CYS A 127 -8.79 1.45 11.30
C CYS A 127 -7.65 0.90 12.15
N TYR A 128 -6.74 0.14 11.54
CA TYR A 128 -5.55 -0.37 12.21
C TYR A 128 -4.26 0.13 11.58
N LYS A 129 -3.20 0.21 12.38
CA LYS A 129 -1.84 0.50 11.93
C LYS A 129 -0.88 -0.57 12.43
N TRP A 130 -0.07 -1.08 11.52
CA TRP A 130 1.08 -1.92 11.86
C TRP A 130 2.34 -1.03 11.83
N PHE A 131 2.96 -0.83 12.98
CA PHE A 131 4.18 -0.04 13.11
C PHE A 131 5.44 -0.90 12.91
N LYS A 132 6.47 -0.33 12.30
CA LYS A 132 7.81 -0.89 12.28
C LYS A 132 8.45 -0.66 13.66
N ASN A 133 9.07 -1.69 14.21
CA ASN A 133 9.83 -1.60 15.46
C ASN A 133 11.13 -0.81 15.23
N CYS A 134 11.04 0.51 15.06
CA CYS A 134 12.18 1.38 14.82
C CYS A 134 12.31 2.41 15.95
N ASN A 135 13.55 2.72 16.36
CA ASN A 135 13.84 3.80 17.31
C ASN A 135 13.56 5.16 16.63
N PRO A 136 12.60 5.97 17.11
CA PRO A 136 12.26 7.26 16.51
C PRO A 136 13.42 8.28 16.51
N LEU A 137 14.40 8.11 17.40
CA LEU A 137 15.53 9.02 17.55
C LEU A 137 16.57 8.90 16.42
N GLU A 138 16.62 7.78 15.68
CA GLU A 138 17.57 7.60 14.57
C GLU A 138 17.07 8.09 13.21
N TYR A 139 15.74 8.21 13.01
CA TYR A 139 15.15 8.43 11.68
C TYR A 139 14.32 9.72 11.53
N GLY A 140 14.24 10.54 12.58
CA GLY A 140 13.50 11.80 12.60
C GLY A 140 11.98 11.64 12.77
N ILE A 141 11.29 12.77 12.96
CA ILE A 141 9.84 12.86 13.24
C ILE A 141 9.02 12.70 11.94
N ASP A 142 9.26 11.64 11.16
CA ASP A 142 8.36 11.28 10.06
C ASP A 142 7.63 9.98 10.43
N ILE A 143 6.52 10.14 11.15
CA ILE A 143 5.69 9.04 11.65
C ILE A 143 5.26 8.12 10.49
N SER A 144 5.11 8.66 9.27
CA SER A 144 4.71 7.88 8.09
C SER A 144 5.76 6.83 7.67
N LYS A 145 7.05 7.04 7.98
CA LYS A 145 8.12 6.07 7.68
C LYS A 145 8.13 4.88 8.64
N ASN A 146 7.59 5.08 9.84
CA ASN A 146 7.48 4.08 10.90
C ASN A 146 6.23 3.21 10.74
N ILE A 147 5.38 3.46 9.74
CA ILE A 147 4.23 2.60 9.43
C ILE A 147 4.69 1.52 8.45
N TYR A 148 4.50 0.26 8.83
CA TYR A 148 4.72 -0.90 7.96
C TYR A 148 3.55 -1.06 6.99
N GLY A 149 2.32 -0.96 7.49
CA GLY A 149 1.10 -0.83 6.70
C GLY A 149 -0.12 -0.45 7.54
N GLU A 150 -1.21 -0.15 6.85
CA GLU A 150 -2.46 0.31 7.42
C GLU A 150 -3.62 -0.54 6.92
N PHE A 151 -4.69 -0.60 7.72
CA PHE A 151 -5.84 -1.44 7.47
C PHE A 151 -7.12 -0.64 7.70
N ILE A 152 -8.14 -0.86 6.87
CA ILE A 152 -9.52 -0.53 7.17
C ILE A 152 -10.32 -1.83 7.09
N LEU A 153 -10.88 -2.24 8.22
CA LEU A 153 -11.77 -3.38 8.30
C LEU A 153 -13.22 -2.88 8.36
N THR A 154 -14.04 -3.35 7.44
CA THR A 154 -15.49 -3.15 7.39
C THR A 154 -16.18 -4.51 7.35
N PRO A 155 -17.51 -4.60 7.58
CA PRO A 155 -18.24 -5.85 7.44
C PRO A 155 -18.07 -6.52 6.06
N GLU A 156 -17.91 -5.72 5.01
CA GLU A 156 -17.83 -6.19 3.62
C GLU A 156 -16.39 -6.43 3.15
N GLU A 157 -15.44 -5.62 3.60
CA GLU A 157 -14.08 -5.59 3.07
C GLU A 157 -12.98 -5.36 4.11
N LEU A 158 -11.82 -5.96 3.86
CA LEU A 158 -10.55 -5.62 4.48
C LEU A 158 -9.68 -4.96 3.43
N ILE A 159 -9.36 -3.69 3.66
CA ILE A 159 -8.50 -2.88 2.81
C ILE A 159 -7.15 -2.76 3.50
N ILE A 160 -6.09 -3.25 2.86
CA ILE A 160 -4.72 -3.16 3.34
C ILE A 160 -3.96 -2.22 2.42
N PHE A 161 -3.22 -1.26 2.97
CA PHE A 161 -2.44 -0.35 2.15
C PHE A 161 -1.09 0.00 2.77
N SER A 162 -0.11 0.28 1.91
CA SER A 162 1.23 0.67 2.30
C SER A 162 1.88 1.55 1.22
N SER A 163 2.77 2.44 1.64
CA SER A 163 3.60 3.24 0.72
C SER A 163 4.69 2.41 0.05
N ASN A 164 4.97 1.21 0.56
CA ASN A 164 5.96 0.27 0.03
C ASN A 164 5.29 -1.02 -0.44
N LEU A 165 5.54 -1.42 -1.70
CA LEU A 165 4.95 -2.62 -2.28
C LEU A 165 5.37 -3.90 -1.56
N ARG A 166 6.65 -4.04 -1.20
CA ARG A 166 7.14 -5.21 -0.44
C ARG A 166 6.42 -5.37 0.88
N ASN A 167 6.23 -4.28 1.63
CA ASN A 167 5.45 -4.33 2.85
C ASN A 167 4.01 -4.80 2.57
N LEU A 168 3.34 -4.26 1.54
CA LEU A 168 2.00 -4.72 1.18
C LEU A 168 1.97 -6.22 0.87
N THR A 169 2.94 -6.73 0.12
CA THR A 169 3.05 -8.16 -0.20
C THR A 169 3.24 -9.01 1.05
N GLU A 170 4.18 -8.63 1.92
CA GLU A 170 4.49 -9.33 3.16
C GLU A 170 3.28 -9.33 4.10
N ILE A 171 2.59 -8.19 4.26
CA ILE A 171 1.35 -8.09 5.04
C ILE A 171 0.25 -8.96 4.44
N SER A 172 0.05 -8.91 3.12
CA SER A 172 -0.98 -9.73 2.44
C SER A 172 -0.73 -11.22 2.68
N GLY A 173 0.52 -11.67 2.56
CA GLY A 173 0.89 -13.06 2.82
C GLY A 173 0.77 -13.46 4.29
N PHE A 174 1.05 -12.53 5.21
CA PHE A 174 0.85 -12.71 6.64
C PHE A 174 -0.64 -12.86 6.98
N ILE A 175 -1.48 -11.95 6.51
CA ILE A 175 -2.93 -11.98 6.74
C ILE A 175 -3.56 -13.24 6.16
N GLN A 176 -3.20 -13.64 4.94
CA GLN A 176 -3.70 -14.88 4.33
C GLN A 176 -3.30 -16.15 5.11
N LYS A 177 -2.18 -16.13 5.84
CA LYS A 177 -1.75 -17.26 6.67
C LYS A 177 -2.40 -17.23 8.05
N GLY A 178 -2.53 -16.05 8.64
CA GLY A 178 -2.95 -15.83 10.02
C GLY A 178 -4.46 -15.71 10.21
N CYS A 179 -5.15 -15.02 9.31
CA CYS A 179 -6.60 -14.93 9.29
C CYS A 179 -7.14 -16.15 8.52
N GLN A 180 -8.03 -16.93 9.15
CA GLN A 180 -8.60 -18.16 8.58
C GLN A 180 -8.99 -17.97 7.11
N LYS A 181 -8.32 -18.69 6.20
CA LYS A 181 -8.39 -18.51 4.74
C LYS A 181 -9.83 -18.43 4.20
N ASP A 182 -10.74 -19.17 4.80
CA ASP A 182 -12.15 -19.23 4.39
C ASP A 182 -13.00 -18.01 4.81
N LYS A 183 -12.37 -16.94 5.32
CA LYS A 183 -13.04 -15.73 5.83
C LYS A 183 -12.59 -14.43 5.15
N LEU A 184 -11.51 -14.49 4.38
CA LEU A 184 -11.01 -13.38 3.57
C LEU A 184 -10.81 -13.86 2.14
N LEU A 185 -11.56 -13.29 1.22
CA LEU A 185 -11.47 -13.60 -0.21
C LEU A 185 -10.73 -12.47 -0.92
N PHE A 186 -9.57 -12.77 -1.49
CA PHE A 186 -8.81 -11.77 -2.24
C PHE A 186 -9.64 -11.25 -3.43
N LYS A 187 -9.68 -9.92 -3.60
CA LYS A 187 -10.31 -9.27 -4.74
C LYS A 187 -9.27 -8.87 -5.77
N PHE A 188 -8.40 -7.91 -5.44
CA PHE A 188 -7.35 -7.42 -6.33
C PHE A 188 -6.33 -6.56 -5.59
N LYS A 189 -5.23 -6.23 -6.28
CA LYS A 189 -4.28 -5.17 -5.89
C LYS A 189 -4.34 -4.01 -6.87
N THR A 190 -4.20 -2.79 -6.36
CA THR A 190 -4.22 -1.56 -7.15
C THR A 190 -3.34 -0.49 -6.51
N ILE A 191 -3.17 0.65 -7.19
CA ILE A 191 -2.59 1.86 -6.61
C ILE A 191 -3.69 2.90 -6.56
N CYS A 192 -3.99 3.42 -5.38
CA CYS A 192 -4.97 4.50 -5.22
C CYS A 192 -4.47 5.54 -4.22
N THR A 193 -5.17 6.67 -4.16
CA THR A 193 -4.85 7.71 -3.19
C THR A 193 -5.41 7.37 -1.82
N ILE A 194 -4.73 7.82 -0.76
CA ILE A 194 -5.25 7.72 0.62
C ILE A 194 -6.67 8.33 0.69
N ARG A 195 -6.93 9.43 0.00
CA ARG A 195 -8.26 10.03 -0.12
C ARG A 195 -9.32 9.06 -0.65
N GLU A 196 -9.00 8.26 -1.67
CA GLU A 196 -9.94 7.26 -2.20
C GLU A 196 -10.23 6.17 -1.17
N ILE A 197 -9.24 5.75 -0.39
CA ILE A 197 -9.39 4.74 0.68
C ILE A 197 -10.26 5.28 1.81
N TYR A 198 -9.96 6.47 2.33
CA TYR A 198 -10.68 7.06 3.47
C TYR A 198 -12.11 7.52 3.12
N LYS A 199 -12.49 7.55 1.83
CA LYS A 199 -13.90 7.71 1.44
C LYS A 199 -14.79 6.58 1.93
N VAL A 200 -14.25 5.39 2.21
CA VAL A 200 -15.01 4.26 2.78
C VAL A 200 -15.56 4.63 4.16
N ILE A 201 -14.77 5.36 4.96
CA ILE A 201 -15.17 5.81 6.30
C ILE A 201 -16.32 6.82 6.21
N THR A 202 -16.22 7.78 5.28
CA THR A 202 -17.16 8.91 5.19
C THR A 202 -18.44 8.57 4.41
N ASN A 203 -18.32 7.79 3.34
CA ASN A 203 -19.43 7.54 2.41
C ASN A 203 -20.02 6.13 2.55
N LYS A 204 -19.51 5.28 3.46
CA LYS A 204 -19.91 3.87 3.60
C LYS A 204 -19.90 3.09 2.28
N ALA A 205 -19.00 3.50 1.38
CA ALA A 205 -18.89 2.93 0.04
C ALA A 205 -17.98 1.70 0.05
N ILE A 206 -18.34 0.67 -0.69
CA ILE A 206 -17.48 -0.48 -0.95
C ILE A 206 -16.36 -0.01 -1.90
N LEU A 207 -15.10 -0.16 -1.46
CA LEU A 207 -13.97 0.37 -2.22
C LEU A 207 -13.74 -0.47 -3.49
N SER A 208 -13.93 -1.79 -3.42
CA SER A 208 -13.71 -2.65 -4.58
C SER A 208 -14.56 -2.26 -5.78
N ASP A 209 -15.84 -1.94 -5.58
CA ASP A 209 -16.76 -1.55 -6.65
C ASP A 209 -16.27 -0.32 -7.43
N ASN A 210 -15.56 0.59 -6.76
CA ASN A 210 -15.05 1.82 -7.35
C ASN A 210 -13.68 1.65 -8.05
N LEU A 211 -12.91 0.62 -7.66
CA LEU A 211 -11.53 0.45 -8.08
C LEU A 211 -11.28 -0.77 -8.97
N ILE A 212 -12.23 -1.69 -9.09
CA ILE A 212 -12.05 -2.96 -9.81
C ILE A 212 -11.60 -2.74 -11.26
N ASN A 213 -12.19 -1.76 -11.96
CA ASN A 213 -11.86 -1.41 -13.34
C ASN A 213 -10.49 -0.72 -13.50
N LYS A 214 -9.81 -0.41 -12.39
CA LYS A 214 -8.45 0.16 -12.38
C LYS A 214 -7.39 -0.89 -12.04
N ALA A 215 -7.78 -2.12 -11.71
CA ALA A 215 -6.87 -3.17 -11.23
C ALA A 215 -6.59 -4.20 -12.34
N TYR A 216 -5.32 -4.34 -12.69
CA TYR A 216 -4.85 -5.26 -13.72
C TYR A 216 -4.05 -6.40 -13.08
N THR A 217 -4.71 -7.53 -12.88
CA THR A 217 -4.12 -8.77 -12.36
C THR A 217 -4.34 -9.90 -13.34
N TYR A 218 -3.29 -10.68 -13.57
CA TYR A 218 -3.30 -11.77 -14.52
C TYR A 218 -2.69 -13.04 -13.96
N ILE A 219 -2.99 -14.17 -14.60
CA ILE A 219 -2.40 -15.47 -14.29
C ILE A 219 -1.44 -15.89 -15.40
N ILE A 220 -0.26 -16.32 -15.00
CA ILE A 220 0.75 -17.00 -15.81
C ILE A 220 0.61 -18.50 -15.55
N PRO A 221 0.29 -19.32 -16.57
CA PRO A 221 0.12 -20.75 -16.41
C PRO A 221 1.45 -21.50 -16.21
N ALA A 222 1.37 -22.74 -15.71
CA ALA A 222 2.51 -23.60 -15.40
C ALA A 222 3.53 -23.70 -16.54
N GLU A 223 3.03 -23.92 -17.76
CA GLU A 223 3.83 -24.05 -18.99
C GLU A 223 4.72 -22.84 -19.30
N GLU A 224 4.40 -21.66 -18.76
CA GLU A 224 5.12 -20.42 -19.04
C GLU A 224 6.02 -19.93 -17.89
N LEU A 225 6.00 -20.63 -16.74
CA LEU A 225 6.74 -20.18 -15.55
C LEU A 225 8.25 -20.12 -15.76
N GLN A 226 8.83 -21.08 -16.47
CA GLN A 226 10.28 -21.07 -16.70
C GLN A 226 10.71 -19.87 -17.55
N LYS A 227 9.95 -19.54 -18.60
CA LYS A 227 10.25 -18.36 -19.44
C LYS A 227 10.12 -17.08 -18.64
N TRP A 228 9.09 -16.97 -17.80
CA TRP A 228 8.92 -15.84 -16.89
C TRP A 228 10.02 -15.76 -15.84
N ARG A 229 10.49 -16.87 -15.29
CA ARG A 229 11.64 -16.89 -14.37
C ARG A 229 12.93 -16.46 -15.04
N LEU A 230 13.18 -16.88 -16.29
CA LEU A 230 14.34 -16.45 -17.08
C LEU A 230 14.28 -14.96 -17.40
N PHE A 231 13.14 -14.47 -17.90
CA PHE A 231 12.89 -13.03 -18.02
C PHE A 231 13.11 -12.31 -16.69
N CYS A 232 12.72 -12.96 -15.59
CA CYS A 232 12.96 -12.48 -14.25
C CYS A 232 14.40 -12.64 -13.75
N GLY A 233 15.28 -13.39 -14.39
CA GLY A 233 16.70 -13.47 -14.04
C GLY A 233 17.50 -12.27 -14.57
N ASP A 234 17.11 -11.74 -15.72
CA ASP A 234 17.97 -10.85 -16.52
C ASP A 234 17.83 -9.34 -16.22
N SER A 235 17.25 -8.94 -15.09
CA SER A 235 17.12 -7.50 -14.77
C SER A 235 17.40 -7.19 -13.31
N GLU A 236 17.71 -5.93 -13.01
CA GLU A 236 17.89 -5.44 -11.64
C GLU A 236 16.58 -5.58 -10.86
N LYS A 237 16.55 -6.47 -9.87
CA LYS A 237 15.32 -6.91 -9.22
C LYS A 237 15.49 -7.11 -7.73
N ALA A 238 14.40 -6.83 -7.01
CA ALA A 238 14.24 -7.28 -5.63
C ALA A 238 13.40 -8.57 -5.65
N SER A 239 14.02 -9.70 -5.29
CA SER A 239 13.32 -10.96 -5.03
C SER A 239 13.31 -11.27 -3.54
N PHE A 240 12.21 -11.85 -3.08
CA PHE A 240 12.06 -12.29 -1.69
C PHE A 240 11.03 -13.41 -1.61
N LYS A 241 11.02 -14.14 -0.48
CA LYS A 241 10.03 -15.19 -0.24
C LYS A 241 8.93 -14.69 0.68
N VAL A 242 7.69 -14.99 0.33
CA VAL A 242 6.53 -14.80 1.20
C VAL A 242 5.82 -16.14 1.30
N ASN A 243 5.81 -16.72 2.50
CA ASN A 243 5.38 -18.10 2.71
C ASN A 243 6.21 -19.06 1.82
N ASN A 244 5.55 -19.86 0.98
CA ASN A 244 6.19 -20.78 0.04
C ASN A 244 6.36 -20.18 -1.36
N ASN A 245 5.95 -18.92 -1.57
CA ASN A 245 5.95 -18.28 -2.87
C ASN A 245 7.20 -17.41 -3.05
N GLU A 246 7.76 -17.45 -4.25
CA GLU A 246 8.80 -16.52 -4.68
C GLU A 246 8.12 -15.27 -5.24
N VAL A 247 8.49 -14.10 -4.70
CA VAL A 247 7.97 -12.82 -5.14
C VAL A 247 9.08 -12.03 -5.80
N ILE A 248 8.78 -11.49 -6.97
CA ILE A 248 9.70 -10.66 -7.75
C ILE A 248 9.01 -9.32 -8.03
N HIS A 249 9.70 -8.23 -7.68
CA HIS A 249 9.27 -6.88 -8.04
C HIS A 249 10.13 -6.33 -9.16
N LEU A 250 9.49 -5.92 -10.24
CA LEU A 250 10.13 -5.30 -11.40
C LEU A 250 9.76 -3.83 -11.48
N SER A 251 10.74 -3.01 -11.83
CA SER A 251 10.50 -1.65 -12.29
C SER A 251 10.88 -1.58 -13.76
N ILE A 252 9.88 -1.37 -14.62
CA ILE A 252 10.07 -1.13 -16.05
C ILE A 252 9.67 0.32 -16.30
N GLU A 253 10.65 1.18 -16.59
CA GLU A 253 10.43 2.63 -16.70
C GLU A 253 9.78 3.19 -15.41
N LYS A 254 8.56 3.72 -15.54
CA LYS A 254 7.74 4.25 -14.44
C LYS A 254 6.71 3.24 -13.92
N HIS A 255 6.72 2.01 -14.40
CA HIS A 255 5.72 0.99 -14.09
C HIS A 255 6.29 -0.02 -13.10
N THR A 256 5.53 -0.28 -12.04
CA THR A 256 5.83 -1.34 -11.07
C THR A 256 5.05 -2.59 -11.42
N ILE A 257 5.73 -3.72 -11.39
CA ILE A 257 5.16 -5.04 -11.63
C ILE A 257 5.49 -5.93 -10.44
N GLU A 258 4.50 -6.67 -9.94
CA GLU A 258 4.72 -7.74 -8.98
C GLU A 258 4.39 -9.08 -9.62
N ILE A 259 5.29 -10.04 -9.47
CA ILE A 259 5.09 -11.42 -9.90
C ILE A 259 5.23 -12.33 -8.68
N ILE A 260 4.20 -13.12 -8.41
CA ILE A 260 4.17 -14.08 -7.30
C ILE A 260 4.17 -15.48 -7.91
N PHE A 261 5.32 -16.15 -7.89
CA PHE A 261 5.49 -17.52 -8.34
C PHE A 261 5.05 -18.50 -7.27
N SER A 262 4.15 -19.40 -7.66
CA SER A 262 3.76 -20.61 -6.92
C SER A 262 4.27 -21.83 -7.68
N ASP A 263 4.00 -23.04 -7.16
CA ASP A 263 4.52 -24.28 -7.77
C ASP A 263 3.97 -24.52 -9.19
N ASN A 264 2.71 -24.17 -9.43
CA ASN A 264 2.00 -24.51 -10.67
C ASN A 264 1.53 -23.29 -11.49
N TYR A 265 1.74 -22.07 -11.01
CA TYR A 265 1.36 -20.86 -11.72
C TYR A 265 2.07 -19.64 -11.12
N ALA A 266 1.92 -18.48 -11.75
CA ALA A 266 2.29 -17.21 -11.15
C ALA A 266 1.19 -16.17 -11.31
N ILE A 267 1.11 -15.25 -10.36
CA ILE A 267 0.20 -14.09 -10.42
C ILE A 267 1.01 -12.87 -10.84
N LEU A 268 0.57 -12.20 -11.89
CA LEU A 268 1.14 -10.96 -12.39
C LEU A 268 0.23 -9.79 -12.01
N ASN A 269 0.68 -8.94 -11.10
CA ASN A 269 0.00 -7.70 -10.73
C ASN A 269 0.66 -6.51 -11.44
N LEU A 270 -0.09 -5.86 -12.32
CA LEU A 270 0.30 -4.62 -13.01
C LEU A 270 -0.34 -3.37 -12.39
N PHE A 271 -1.12 -3.55 -11.32
CA PHE A 271 -1.83 -2.50 -10.60
C PHE A 271 -2.70 -1.67 -11.54
N ASN A 272 -2.29 -0.45 -11.88
CA ASN A 272 -3.07 0.46 -12.73
C ASN A 272 -2.55 0.52 -14.18
N THR A 273 -1.66 -0.41 -14.56
CA THR A 273 -1.07 -0.46 -15.90
C THR A 273 -1.67 -1.63 -16.68
N PRO A 274 -2.40 -1.39 -17.78
CA PRO A 274 -2.88 -2.48 -18.62
C PRO A 274 -1.70 -3.16 -19.33
N LEU A 275 -1.80 -4.48 -19.53
CA LEU A 275 -0.76 -5.30 -20.15
C LEU A 275 -0.32 -4.77 -21.52
N GLU A 276 -1.24 -4.19 -22.29
CA GLU A 276 -1.01 -3.54 -23.59
C GLU A 276 0.13 -2.52 -23.53
N THR A 277 0.24 -1.78 -22.43
CA THR A 277 1.27 -0.74 -22.24
C THR A 277 2.66 -1.35 -22.10
N LEU A 278 2.75 -2.61 -21.68
CA LEU A 278 4.00 -3.30 -21.38
C LEU A 278 4.42 -4.30 -22.46
N LYS A 279 3.58 -4.55 -23.48
CA LYS A 279 3.86 -5.57 -24.53
C LYS A 279 5.20 -5.36 -25.24
N GLY A 280 5.61 -4.11 -25.46
CA GLY A 280 6.90 -3.80 -26.10
C GLY A 280 8.13 -4.03 -25.20
N TYR A 281 7.94 -4.04 -23.89
CA TYR A 281 9.03 -4.19 -22.90
C TYR A 281 9.18 -5.64 -22.43
N LEU A 282 8.08 -6.38 -22.38
CA LEU A 282 8.08 -7.72 -21.83
C LEU A 282 8.78 -8.73 -22.76
N SER A 283 9.04 -8.45 -24.04
CA SER A 283 9.72 -9.36 -25.00
C SER A 283 9.20 -10.81 -24.97
N LEU A 284 7.96 -11.00 -24.53
CA LEU A 284 7.28 -12.28 -24.33
C LEU A 284 6.20 -12.41 -25.41
N SER A 285 6.59 -12.22 -26.66
CA SER A 285 5.71 -12.39 -27.81
C SER A 285 5.18 -13.83 -27.82
N ASN A 286 3.85 -13.97 -27.75
CA ASN A 286 3.07 -15.23 -27.76
C ASN A 286 2.72 -15.86 -26.40
N LEU A 287 2.93 -15.18 -25.27
CA LEU A 287 2.47 -15.72 -23.99
C LEU A 287 0.98 -15.51 -23.75
N GLU A 288 0.26 -16.60 -23.50
CA GLU A 288 -1.13 -16.56 -23.05
C GLU A 288 -1.17 -16.15 -21.57
N ILE A 289 -1.67 -14.93 -21.34
CA ILE A 289 -1.87 -14.34 -20.02
C ILE A 289 -3.35 -14.04 -19.90
N TYR A 290 -3.99 -14.53 -18.84
CA TYR A 290 -5.44 -14.42 -18.68
C TYR A 290 -5.80 -13.37 -17.62
N PRO A 291 -6.70 -12.42 -17.91
CA PRO A 291 -7.25 -11.53 -16.90
C PRO A 291 -7.93 -12.35 -15.79
N LEU A 292 -7.62 -12.04 -14.53
CA LEU A 292 -8.20 -12.76 -13.39
C LEU A 292 -9.73 -12.65 -13.36
N GLU A 293 -10.27 -11.49 -13.72
CA GLU A 293 -11.71 -11.24 -13.79
C GLU A 293 -12.47 -12.16 -14.76
N HIS A 294 -11.86 -12.52 -15.90
CA HIS A 294 -12.48 -13.42 -16.87
C HIS A 294 -12.62 -14.84 -16.30
N ILE A 295 -11.66 -15.25 -15.48
CA ILE A 295 -11.67 -16.55 -14.78
C ILE A 295 -12.72 -16.54 -13.67
N LEU A 296 -12.80 -15.45 -12.91
CA LEU A 296 -13.76 -15.29 -11.81
C LEU A 296 -15.22 -15.17 -12.30
N ASN A 297 -15.44 -14.56 -13.47
CA ASN A 297 -16.77 -14.29 -14.02
C ASN A 297 -17.26 -15.35 -15.03
N GLY A 298 -16.53 -16.46 -15.21
CA GLY A 298 -16.94 -17.57 -16.07
C GLY A 298 -17.15 -17.22 -17.55
N GLN A 299 -16.62 -16.08 -18.02
CA GLN A 299 -16.84 -15.61 -19.39
C GLN A 299 -16.07 -16.45 -20.41
N ARG A 300 -16.82 -17.08 -21.32
CA ARG A 300 -16.33 -18.04 -22.31
C ARG A 300 -15.75 -17.34 -23.54
N LYS A 301 -14.42 -17.33 -23.66
CA LYS A 301 -13.73 -17.47 -24.96
C LYS A 301 -12.57 -18.46 -24.79
N ASN A 302 -12.72 -19.62 -25.44
CA ASN A 302 -11.78 -20.75 -25.56
C ASN A 302 -11.49 -21.55 -24.27
N SER A 303 -12.29 -22.59 -24.07
CA SER A 303 -12.60 -23.26 -22.81
C SER A 303 -11.79 -24.54 -22.49
N TRP A 304 -10.47 -24.55 -22.73
CA TRP A 304 -9.59 -25.67 -22.31
C TRP A 304 -8.53 -25.27 -21.26
N PRO A 305 -7.89 -24.09 -21.32
CA PRO A 305 -6.96 -23.64 -20.29
C PRO A 305 -7.65 -23.36 -18.94
N ILE A 306 -8.87 -22.82 -18.97
CA ILE A 306 -9.68 -22.50 -17.78
C ILE A 306 -10.01 -23.76 -16.98
N LEU A 307 -10.39 -24.85 -17.63
CA LEU A 307 -10.70 -26.12 -16.95
C LEU A 307 -9.44 -26.78 -16.39
N LYS A 308 -8.30 -26.68 -17.08
CA LYS A 308 -7.01 -27.18 -16.58
C LYS A 308 -6.53 -26.35 -15.39
N LEU A 309 -6.61 -25.02 -15.46
CA LEU A 309 -6.27 -24.10 -14.38
C LEU A 309 -7.19 -24.31 -13.17
N ILE A 310 -8.51 -24.39 -13.35
CA ILE A 310 -9.46 -24.69 -12.26
C ILE A 310 -9.19 -26.08 -11.67
N ARG A 311 -8.85 -27.09 -12.49
CA ARG A 311 -8.54 -28.46 -12.02
C ARG A 311 -7.19 -28.55 -11.31
N GLN A 312 -6.21 -27.73 -11.71
CA GLN A 312 -4.92 -27.56 -11.02
C GLN A 312 -5.11 -26.79 -9.71
N LEU A 313 -5.83 -25.67 -9.73
CA LEU A 313 -6.24 -24.90 -8.55
C LEU A 313 -7.04 -25.77 -7.57
N LYS A 314 -7.89 -26.71 -8.04
CA LYS A 314 -8.64 -27.66 -7.17
C LYS A 314 -7.77 -28.63 -6.39
N LYS A 315 -6.53 -28.84 -6.81
CA LYS A 315 -5.54 -29.65 -6.08
C LYS A 315 -4.54 -28.79 -5.31
N ASP A 316 -4.68 -27.47 -5.39
CA ASP A 316 -3.73 -26.49 -4.91
C ASP A 316 -4.19 -25.88 -3.57
N PRO A 317 -3.30 -25.70 -2.57
CA PRO A 317 -3.61 -25.02 -1.30
C PRO A 317 -4.20 -23.60 -1.45
N LEU A 318 -4.12 -23.01 -2.65
CA LEU A 318 -4.65 -21.69 -2.98
C LEU A 318 -6.13 -21.71 -3.40
N ILE A 319 -6.79 -22.87 -3.59
CA ILE A 319 -8.26 -22.86 -3.81
C ILE A 319 -9.02 -22.31 -2.61
N ASN A 320 -8.51 -22.58 -1.39
CA ASN A 320 -9.01 -22.00 -0.15
C ASN A 320 -8.74 -20.49 -0.05
N THR A 321 -7.98 -19.91 -0.99
CA THR A 321 -7.66 -18.46 -1.05
C THR A 321 -8.58 -17.71 -2.02
N TYR A 322 -9.29 -18.41 -2.91
CA TYR A 322 -10.04 -17.79 -4.02
C TYR A 322 -11.47 -18.32 -4.26
N LEU A 323 -11.88 -19.45 -3.65
CA LEU A 323 -13.27 -19.97 -3.73
C LEU A 323 -13.74 -20.60 -2.40
N PRO A 324 -14.93 -20.23 -1.86
CA PRO A 324 -15.35 -20.65 -0.52
C PRO A 324 -16.11 -21.99 -0.45
N LEU A 325 -16.18 -22.79 -1.53
CA LEU A 325 -17.00 -24.02 -1.55
C LEU A 325 -16.15 -25.28 -1.69
N ALA A 326 -15.31 -25.54 -0.69
CA ALA A 326 -14.51 -26.77 -0.64
C ALA A 326 -15.39 -28.05 -0.52
N ASN A 327 -16.67 -27.92 -0.15
CA ASN A 327 -17.58 -29.05 0.08
C ASN A 327 -18.91 -29.00 -0.70
N ALA A 328 -19.11 -28.03 -1.62
CA ALA A 328 -20.34 -28.01 -2.41
C ALA A 328 -20.29 -29.11 -3.47
N SER A 329 -21.32 -29.95 -3.47
CA SER A 329 -21.60 -30.85 -4.59
C SER A 329 -21.72 -30.04 -5.88
N THR A 330 -21.42 -30.65 -7.02
CA THR A 330 -21.58 -30.03 -8.35
C THR A 330 -22.99 -29.44 -8.54
N ARG A 331 -23.99 -29.99 -7.85
CA ARG A 331 -25.39 -29.55 -7.83
C ARG A 331 -25.63 -28.27 -7.04
N GLU A 332 -24.92 -28.08 -5.92
CA GLU A 332 -25.02 -26.87 -5.10
C GLU A 332 -24.32 -25.68 -5.77
N MET A 333 -23.21 -25.94 -6.47
CA MET A 333 -22.60 -24.91 -7.32
C MET A 333 -23.52 -24.52 -8.48
N ALA A 334 -24.24 -25.47 -9.09
CA ALA A 334 -25.18 -25.18 -10.18
C ALA A 334 -26.35 -24.29 -9.73
N ASN A 335 -26.90 -24.54 -8.54
CA ASN A 335 -27.96 -23.71 -7.96
C ASN A 335 -27.48 -22.32 -7.54
N HIS A 336 -26.24 -22.19 -7.03
CA HIS A 336 -25.70 -20.90 -6.58
C HIS A 336 -25.43 -19.91 -7.72
N PHE A 337 -25.18 -20.42 -8.93
CA PHE A 337 -24.91 -19.61 -10.12
C PHE A 337 -26.11 -19.53 -11.08
N GLU A 338 -27.33 -19.85 -10.62
CA GLU A 338 -28.56 -19.90 -11.43
C GLU A 338 -28.37 -20.65 -12.77
N LEU A 339 -27.60 -21.74 -12.75
CA LEU A 339 -27.46 -22.60 -13.91
C LEU A 339 -28.74 -23.43 -14.02
N VAL A 340 -29.69 -22.90 -14.79
CA VAL A 340 -30.99 -23.54 -15.10
C VAL A 340 -30.76 -24.99 -15.52
N ILE A 341 -31.38 -25.91 -14.77
CA ILE A 341 -31.67 -27.27 -15.25
C ILE A 341 -33.04 -27.21 -15.92
N THR A 342 -33.02 -27.35 -17.24
CA THR A 342 -34.01 -28.13 -18.00
C THR A 342 -33.24 -29.13 -18.84
#